data_AF-A0A9W6F021-F1
#
_entry.id   AF-A0A9W6F021-F1
#
_cell.length_a   1.000
_cell.length_b   1.000
_cell.length_c   1.000
_cell.angle_alpha   90.00
_cell.angle_beta   90.00
_cell.angle_gamma   90.00
#
_symmetry.space_group_name_H-M   'P 1'
#
loop_
_entity.id
_entity.type
_entity.pdbx_description
1 polymer ?
#
loop_
_entity_poly.entity_id
_entity_poly.type
_entity_poly.pdbx_seq_one_letter_code
_entity_poly.pdbx_strand_id
1 'polypeptide(L)'
;MSARRLSSRAGSAEGTAVLARGNSLSGLTDDVIRSATQRFDIEIVFKLSWVNKGLTRMSGLDKCINLVELNLTGNQITKIEGLESVLQLRRLILTSNRISCVEGLSQLSRLEGLWLQDNKLASLESLALPDLAQLAGLRSLYLQNLDRSAPNAVCRTPGYKAAVLAALPNLTNLDGERSPGSLNYAELAAEFDAFRANPTAPKQWPLPEVAPWLAGVSTEVPMGGGPGEAALQQKHAKVVKVIDECEMLVRVLGDEIGKFGRQMEAKKAAA
;
A
#
# COMPACT_ATOMS: atom_id res chain seq x y z
N MET A 1 25.67 46.46 -31.67
CA MET A 1 24.83 47.31 -30.80
C MET A 1 23.39 47.16 -31.27
N SER A 2 22.54 46.48 -30.49
CA SER A 2 21.54 47.12 -29.60
C SER A 2 20.46 47.88 -30.40
N ALA A 3 19.15 47.75 -30.18
CA ALA A 3 18.33 46.93 -29.31
C ALA A 3 16.85 47.12 -29.72
N ARG A 4 16.02 46.14 -29.36
CA ARG A 4 14.65 46.25 -28.79
C ARG A 4 13.65 47.31 -29.29
N ARG A 5 12.46 46.80 -29.58
CA ARG A 5 11.10 47.37 -29.44
C ARG A 5 10.18 46.13 -29.31
N LEU A 6 9.22 45.92 -28.40
CA LEU A 6 8.15 46.71 -27.73
C LEU A 6 7.76 45.93 -26.43
N SER A 7 7.55 46.50 -25.24
CA SER A 7 6.42 47.33 -24.74
C SER A 7 5.12 46.57 -24.40
N SER A 8 4.84 46.47 -23.08
CA SER A 8 3.52 46.61 -22.38
C SER A 8 2.42 45.55 -22.65
N ARG A 9 1.49 45.15 -21.77
CA ARG A 9 0.92 45.67 -20.51
C ARG A 9 0.01 44.57 -19.89
N ALA A 10 0.00 44.51 -18.55
CA ALA A 10 -1.04 44.10 -17.59
C ALA A 10 -2.19 43.12 -17.95
N GLY A 11 -2.41 42.15 -17.05
CA GLY A 11 -3.66 41.41 -16.86
C GLY A 11 -3.62 40.61 -15.56
N SER A 12 -4.53 40.93 -14.64
CA SER A 12 -4.75 40.34 -13.32
C SER A 12 -5.18 38.86 -13.38
N ALA A 13 -4.60 38.00 -12.51
CA ALA A 13 -5.12 36.68 -12.12
C ALA A 13 -4.46 36.28 -10.78
N GLU A 14 -5.16 36.40 -9.65
CA GLU A 14 -5.87 35.30 -8.99
C GLU A 14 -5.01 34.04 -8.75
N GLY A 15 -4.52 33.91 -7.51
CA GLY A 15 -4.87 32.75 -6.66
C GLY A 15 -4.60 31.35 -7.18
N THR A 16 -3.49 31.10 -7.88
CA THR A 16 -2.96 29.74 -8.05
C THR A 16 -1.44 29.81 -7.94
N ALA A 17 -0.87 29.16 -6.91
CA ALA A 17 0.56 28.95 -6.84
C ALA A 17 0.95 28.05 -8.01
N VAL A 18 1.32 28.69 -9.12
CA VAL A 18 1.96 28.08 -10.27
C VAL A 18 3.24 27.43 -9.75
N LEU A 19 3.20 26.12 -9.51
CA LEU A 19 4.40 25.30 -9.36
C LEU A 19 5.14 25.40 -10.68
N ALA A 20 6.10 26.33 -10.70
CA ALA A 20 6.91 26.65 -11.84
C ALA A 20 7.53 25.37 -12.40
N ARG A 21 7.20 25.09 -13.67
CA ARG A 21 7.93 24.20 -14.55
C ARG A 21 9.42 24.63 -14.50
N GLY A 22 10.28 23.82 -13.90
CA GLY A 22 11.73 24.02 -14.05
C GLY A 22 12.65 23.67 -12.88
N ASN A 23 12.16 23.31 -11.70
CA ASN A 23 13.07 22.98 -10.58
C ASN A 23 13.05 21.48 -10.27
N SER A 24 14.08 20.79 -10.74
CA SER A 24 14.50 19.48 -10.22
C SER A 24 14.72 19.63 -8.72
N LEU A 25 13.81 19.11 -7.90
CA LEU A 25 13.95 19.13 -6.44
C LEU A 25 15.19 18.30 -6.09
N SER A 26 16.26 18.98 -5.69
CA SER A 26 17.56 18.36 -5.40
C SER A 26 17.56 17.49 -4.15
N GLY A 27 16.46 17.43 -3.41
CA GLY A 27 16.26 16.60 -2.22
C GLY A 27 14.87 16.74 -1.61
N LEU A 28 14.57 15.93 -0.59
CA LEU A 28 13.34 15.99 0.21
C LEU A 28 13.50 17.03 1.31
N THR A 29 13.50 18.33 0.97
CA THR A 29 13.66 19.38 1.99
C THR A 29 12.50 19.39 2.98
N ASP A 30 12.76 19.68 4.26
CA ASP A 30 11.77 19.74 5.35
C ASP A 30 10.49 20.50 5.00
N ASP A 31 10.61 21.60 4.26
CA ASP A 31 9.48 22.44 3.84
C ASP A 31 8.56 21.72 2.85
N VAL A 32 9.14 20.90 1.97
CA VAL A 32 8.39 20.07 1.01
C VAL A 32 7.69 18.92 1.77
N ILE A 33 8.32 18.37 2.82
CA ILE A 33 7.71 17.35 3.71
C ILE A 33 6.53 17.91 4.48
N ARG A 34 6.65 19.07 5.10
CA ARG A 34 5.53 19.73 5.80
C ARG A 34 4.40 20.10 4.84
N SER A 35 4.74 20.68 3.69
CA SER A 35 3.77 21.06 2.66
C SER A 35 3.00 19.86 2.08
N ALA A 36 3.70 18.76 1.79
CA ALA A 36 3.10 17.59 1.19
C ALA A 36 2.28 16.74 2.18
N THR A 37 2.65 16.73 3.46
CA THR A 37 1.94 15.96 4.49
C THR A 37 0.80 16.74 5.14
N GLN A 38 0.73 18.07 4.93
CA GLN A 38 -0.16 19.00 5.65
C GLN A 38 -0.09 18.84 7.18
N ARG A 39 1.04 18.31 7.69
CA ARG A 39 1.29 18.10 9.11
C ARG A 39 2.37 19.07 9.58
N PHE A 40 2.13 19.66 10.74
CA PHE A 40 3.03 20.62 11.35
C PHE A 40 4.33 19.96 11.84
N ASP A 41 4.23 18.68 12.27
CA ASP A 41 5.35 17.89 12.78
C ASP A 41 5.69 16.71 11.85
N ILE A 42 6.95 16.68 11.42
CA ILE A 42 7.52 15.65 10.54
C ILE A 42 7.61 14.29 11.25
N GLU A 43 7.75 14.30 12.58
CA GLU A 43 7.83 13.10 13.42
C GLU A 43 6.52 12.28 13.44
N ILE A 44 5.39 12.86 13.04
CA ILE A 44 4.07 12.19 13.02
C ILE A 44 3.82 11.53 11.65
N VAL A 45 4.75 11.65 10.69
CA VAL A 45 4.57 11.13 9.33
C VAL A 45 4.90 9.64 9.30
N PHE A 46 3.86 8.80 9.32
CA PHE A 46 4.00 7.34 9.18
C PHE A 46 4.08 6.88 7.73
N LYS A 47 3.52 7.65 6.79
CA LYS A 47 3.51 7.34 5.37
C LYS A 47 3.86 8.58 4.57
N LEU A 48 4.81 8.46 3.65
CA LEU A 48 5.23 9.54 2.77
C LEU A 48 5.21 9.03 1.32
N SER A 49 4.49 9.72 0.44
CA SER A 49 4.38 9.33 -0.98
C SER A 49 4.60 10.53 -1.89
N TRP A 50 5.76 10.59 -2.55
CA TRP A 50 6.11 11.58 -3.55
C TRP A 50 6.41 10.93 -4.88
N VAL A 51 5.33 10.75 -5.64
CA VAL A 51 5.38 10.15 -6.98
C VAL A 51 5.57 11.24 -8.03
N ASN A 52 6.44 11.01 -9.01
CA ASN A 52 6.66 11.89 -10.17
C ASN A 52 7.03 13.34 -9.82
N LYS A 53 7.89 13.55 -8.82
CA LYS A 53 8.36 14.88 -8.41
C LYS A 53 9.73 15.27 -8.99
N GLY A 54 10.33 14.37 -9.76
CA GLY A 54 11.62 14.61 -10.40
C GLY A 54 12.78 14.67 -9.41
N LEU A 55 12.64 14.05 -8.23
CA LEU A 55 13.68 14.04 -7.21
C LEU A 55 14.94 13.32 -7.71
N THR A 56 16.10 13.89 -7.43
CA THR A 56 17.38 13.26 -7.79
C THR A 56 18.09 12.61 -6.59
N ARG A 57 17.74 13.01 -5.37
CA ARG A 57 18.36 12.53 -4.13
C ARG A 57 17.33 12.30 -3.02
N MET A 58 17.67 11.41 -2.09
CA MET A 58 16.84 11.02 -0.94
C MET A 58 17.25 11.73 0.37
N SER A 59 17.77 12.96 0.29
CA SER A 59 18.18 13.74 1.47
C SER A 59 16.99 14.38 2.20
N GLY A 60 17.10 14.55 3.52
CA GLY A 60 16.11 15.28 4.34
C GLY A 60 15.06 14.40 5.05
N LEU A 61 15.29 13.09 5.14
CA LEU A 61 14.46 12.17 5.92
C LEU A 61 14.90 12.05 7.39
N ASP A 62 15.92 12.80 7.80
CA ASP A 62 16.56 12.72 9.13
C ASP A 62 15.56 12.88 10.28
N LYS A 63 14.51 13.68 10.07
CA LYS A 63 13.46 13.99 11.06
C LYS A 63 12.24 13.05 11.00
N CYS A 64 12.17 12.17 10.01
CA CYS A 64 11.02 11.29 9.77
C CYS A 64 11.09 9.99 10.60
N ILE A 65 11.45 10.06 11.89
CA ILE A 65 11.81 8.89 12.73
C ILE A 65 10.74 7.78 12.79
N ASN A 66 9.46 8.13 12.61
CA ASN A 66 8.33 7.19 12.68
C ASN A 66 7.82 6.73 11.31
N LEU A 67 8.57 6.99 10.24
CA LEU A 67 8.15 6.62 8.89
C LEU A 67 8.12 5.10 8.72
N VAL A 68 6.96 4.57 8.36
CA VAL A 68 6.70 3.14 8.15
C VAL A 68 6.67 2.80 6.66
N GLU A 69 6.22 3.72 5.82
CA GLU A 69 6.08 3.52 4.37
C GLU A 69 6.57 4.73 3.60
N LEU A 70 7.51 4.51 2.68
CA LEU A 70 8.08 5.53 1.81
C LEU A 70 7.85 5.14 0.35
N ASN A 71 7.18 6.00 -0.40
CA ASN A 71 6.95 5.82 -1.82
C ASN A 71 7.55 6.99 -2.61
N LEU A 72 8.52 6.68 -3.45
CA LEU A 72 9.25 7.61 -4.31
C LEU A 72 9.19 7.17 -5.78
N THR A 73 8.07 6.58 -6.21
CA THR A 73 7.90 6.10 -7.59
C THR A 73 8.07 7.21 -8.64
N GLY A 74 8.72 6.90 -9.76
CA GLY A 74 8.79 7.81 -10.91
C GLY A 74 9.65 9.05 -10.69
N ASN A 75 10.69 8.91 -9.87
CA ASN A 75 11.69 9.96 -9.67
C ASN A 75 12.98 9.65 -10.44
N GLN A 76 14.03 10.45 -10.23
CA GLN A 76 15.32 10.33 -10.90
C GLN A 76 16.43 9.96 -9.91
N ILE A 77 16.08 9.22 -8.85
CA ILE A 77 16.99 8.86 -7.77
C ILE A 77 18.03 7.86 -8.30
N THR A 78 19.31 8.15 -8.09
CA THR A 78 20.42 7.29 -8.55
C THR A 78 21.03 6.44 -7.46
N LYS A 79 20.91 6.85 -6.20
CA LYS A 79 21.48 6.19 -5.03
C LYS A 79 20.49 6.24 -3.87
N ILE A 80 20.44 5.14 -3.12
CA ILE A 80 19.70 5.06 -1.87
C ILE A 80 20.58 5.67 -0.78
N GLU A 81 20.13 6.75 -0.16
CA GLU A 81 20.85 7.50 0.87
C GLU A 81 19.87 8.18 1.83
N GLY A 82 20.35 8.66 2.98
CA GLY A 82 19.54 9.43 3.93
C GLY A 82 18.48 8.61 4.68
N LEU A 83 18.64 7.29 4.78
CA LEU A 83 17.70 6.40 5.48
C LEU A 83 18.17 6.01 6.90
N GLU A 84 19.21 6.64 7.43
CA GLU A 84 19.84 6.28 8.71
C GLU A 84 18.93 6.50 9.93
N SER A 85 18.05 7.51 9.87
CA SER A 85 17.13 7.86 10.95
C SER A 85 15.80 7.10 10.93
N VAL A 86 15.40 6.53 9.79
CA VAL A 86 14.07 5.95 9.54
C VAL A 86 14.02 4.46 9.88
N LEU A 87 14.43 4.12 11.11
CA LEU A 87 14.57 2.73 11.57
C LEU A 87 13.23 1.96 11.64
N GLN A 88 12.09 2.66 11.57
CA GLN A 88 10.75 2.09 11.58
C GLN A 88 10.22 1.72 10.19
N LEU A 89 11.00 1.96 9.14
CA LEU A 89 10.56 1.74 7.77
C LEU A 89 10.33 0.25 7.49
N ARG A 90 9.10 -0.08 7.08
CA ARG A 90 8.70 -1.46 6.71
C ARG A 90 8.54 -1.62 5.22
N ARG A 91 8.17 -0.56 4.49
CA ARG A 91 7.92 -0.60 3.04
C ARG A 91 8.65 0.54 2.34
N LEU A 92 9.49 0.19 1.37
CA LEU A 92 10.24 1.14 0.54
C LEU A 92 9.93 0.91 -0.94
N ILE A 93 9.23 1.87 -1.55
CA ILE A 93 8.84 1.83 -2.95
C ILE A 93 9.68 2.83 -3.75
N LEU A 94 10.53 2.30 -4.63
CA LEU A 94 11.48 3.02 -5.47
C LEU A 94 11.31 2.68 -6.96
N THR A 95 10.12 2.22 -7.36
CA THR A 95 9.79 1.88 -8.75
C THR A 95 10.04 3.05 -9.73
N SER A 96 10.52 2.78 -10.94
CA SER A 96 10.79 3.79 -11.97
C SER A 96 11.74 4.89 -11.49
N ASN A 97 12.92 4.49 -11.06
CA ASN A 97 14.03 5.36 -10.69
C ASN A 97 15.28 5.02 -11.51
N ARG A 98 16.45 5.53 -11.12
CA ARG A 98 17.72 5.32 -11.84
C ARG A 98 18.77 4.65 -10.95
N ILE A 99 18.32 3.84 -9.99
CA ILE A 99 19.20 3.20 -9.00
C ILE A 99 20.03 2.13 -9.70
N SER A 100 21.35 2.23 -9.59
CA SER A 100 22.31 1.29 -10.17
C SER A 100 22.95 0.35 -9.16
N CYS A 101 22.85 0.65 -7.86
CA CYS A 101 23.35 -0.19 -6.78
C CYS A 101 22.42 -0.08 -5.55
N VAL A 102 22.13 -1.21 -4.90
CA VAL A 102 21.31 -1.28 -3.68
C VAL A 102 22.24 -1.24 -2.46
N GLU A 103 22.68 -0.05 -2.09
CA GLU A 103 23.53 0.18 -0.90
C GLU A 103 22.80 1.03 0.15
N GLY A 104 23.32 1.10 1.38
CA GLY A 104 22.79 2.01 2.42
C GLY A 104 21.48 1.57 3.10
N LEU A 105 21.08 0.30 2.95
CA LEU A 105 19.89 -0.26 3.62
C LEU A 105 20.20 -1.01 4.92
N SER A 106 21.47 -1.25 5.26
CA SER A 106 21.89 -2.15 6.35
C SER A 106 21.32 -1.82 7.73
N GLN A 107 21.00 -0.55 8.00
CA GLN A 107 20.42 -0.10 9.28
C GLN A 107 18.90 -0.38 9.39
N LEU A 108 18.23 -0.72 8.29
CA LEU A 108 16.77 -0.87 8.22
C LEU A 108 16.31 -2.28 8.63
N SER A 109 16.57 -2.64 9.89
CA SER A 109 16.24 -3.97 10.44
C SER A 109 14.76 -4.39 10.33
N ARG A 110 13.84 -3.41 10.21
CA ARG A 110 12.38 -3.62 10.12
C ARG A 110 11.84 -3.61 8.69
N LEU A 111 12.69 -3.46 7.68
CA LEU A 111 12.25 -3.43 6.29
C LEU A 111 11.71 -4.80 5.86
N GLU A 112 10.44 -4.84 5.45
CA GLU A 112 9.75 -6.07 5.03
C GLU A 112 9.58 -6.17 3.52
N GLY A 113 9.37 -5.03 2.86
CA GLY A 113 9.09 -4.95 1.43
C GLY A 113 9.93 -3.90 0.73
N LEU A 114 10.59 -4.31 -0.36
CA LEU A 114 11.40 -3.45 -1.22
C LEU A 114 10.95 -3.58 -2.68
N TRP A 115 10.53 -2.47 -3.27
CA TRP A 115 10.10 -2.39 -4.67
C TRP A 115 11.10 -1.55 -5.47
N LEU A 116 11.78 -2.18 -6.42
CA LEU A 116 12.86 -1.62 -7.23
C LEU A 116 12.63 -1.81 -8.73
N GLN A 117 11.42 -2.14 -9.19
CA GLN A 117 11.15 -2.34 -10.61
C GLN A 117 11.50 -1.08 -11.42
N ASP A 118 11.84 -1.26 -12.70
CA ASP A 118 12.19 -0.16 -13.60
C ASP A 118 13.35 0.71 -13.08
N ASN A 119 14.44 0.07 -12.65
CA ASN A 119 15.69 0.73 -12.24
C ASN A 119 16.85 0.27 -13.14
N LYS A 120 18.08 0.68 -12.79
CA LYS A 120 19.31 0.42 -13.57
C LYS A 120 20.19 -0.66 -12.95
N LEU A 121 19.60 -1.62 -12.23
CA LEU A 121 20.34 -2.73 -11.62
C LEU A 121 20.78 -3.71 -12.72
N ALA A 122 22.08 -3.74 -13.00
CA ALA A 122 22.65 -4.44 -14.16
C ALA A 122 23.14 -5.85 -13.83
N SER A 123 23.61 -6.11 -12.62
CA SER A 123 24.18 -7.40 -12.21
C SER A 123 23.74 -7.80 -10.80
N LEU A 124 24.05 -9.04 -10.41
CA LEU A 124 23.85 -9.51 -9.03
C LEU A 124 24.72 -8.75 -8.02
N GLU A 125 25.88 -8.26 -8.46
CA GLU A 125 26.74 -7.38 -7.64
C GLU A 125 26.04 -6.06 -7.34
N SER A 126 25.29 -5.51 -8.30
CA SER A 126 24.48 -4.29 -8.10
C SER A 126 23.40 -4.45 -7.03
N LEU A 127 22.97 -5.68 -6.71
CA LEU A 127 22.00 -5.92 -5.64
C LEU A 127 22.62 -5.90 -4.25
N ALA A 128 23.96 -5.90 -4.14
CA ALA A 128 24.68 -6.01 -2.88
C ALA A 128 24.04 -7.07 -1.95
N LEU A 129 23.88 -8.30 -2.47
CA LEU A 129 23.21 -9.39 -1.76
C LEU A 129 23.66 -9.59 -0.30
N PRO A 130 24.96 -9.43 0.07
CA PRO A 130 25.38 -9.51 1.47
C PRO A 130 24.75 -8.46 2.38
N ASP A 131 24.50 -7.25 1.89
CA ASP A 131 23.87 -6.18 2.65
C ASP A 131 22.37 -6.43 2.80
N LEU A 132 21.72 -6.91 1.74
CA LEU A 132 20.32 -7.32 1.79
C LEU A 132 20.10 -8.54 2.71
N ALA A 133 21.07 -9.45 2.78
CA ALA A 133 21.00 -10.63 3.65
C ALA A 133 21.04 -10.28 5.15
N GLN A 134 21.63 -9.14 5.51
CA GLN A 134 21.61 -8.63 6.90
C GLN A 134 20.20 -8.16 7.32
N LEU A 135 19.31 -7.89 6.36
CA LEU A 135 17.94 -7.46 6.61
C LEU A 135 17.06 -8.66 6.99
N ALA A 136 17.13 -9.06 8.25
CA ALA A 136 16.36 -10.19 8.78
C ALA A 136 14.83 -10.06 8.56
N GLY A 137 14.32 -8.83 8.45
CA GLY A 137 12.92 -8.54 8.21
C GLY A 137 12.46 -8.66 6.75
N LEU A 138 13.38 -8.72 5.77
CA LEU A 138 13.05 -8.60 4.36
C LEU A 138 12.35 -9.86 3.85
N ARG A 139 11.07 -9.74 3.51
CA ARG A 139 10.22 -10.84 3.05
C ARG A 139 9.85 -10.71 1.59
N SER A 140 9.72 -9.49 1.09
CA SER A 140 9.26 -9.22 -0.27
C SER A 140 10.23 -8.33 -1.03
N LEU A 141 10.72 -8.80 -2.16
CA LEU A 141 11.60 -8.07 -3.06
C LEU A 141 11.03 -8.10 -4.47
N TYR A 142 10.92 -6.93 -5.09
CA TYR A 142 10.40 -6.79 -6.45
C TYR A 142 11.44 -6.06 -7.31
N LEU A 143 12.03 -6.77 -8.26
CA LEU A 143 12.98 -6.28 -9.26
C LEU A 143 12.35 -6.17 -10.65
N GLN A 144 11.23 -6.85 -10.89
CA GLN A 144 10.41 -6.74 -12.09
C GLN A 144 8.93 -6.86 -11.73
N ASN A 145 8.06 -6.43 -12.64
CA ASN A 145 6.62 -6.65 -12.48
C ASN A 145 6.26 -8.11 -12.80
N LEU A 146 5.11 -8.56 -12.29
CA LEU A 146 4.63 -9.93 -12.48
C LEU A 146 4.39 -10.27 -13.96
N ASP A 147 3.97 -9.28 -14.75
CA ASP A 147 3.81 -9.37 -16.20
C ASP A 147 5.15 -9.27 -16.96
N ARG A 148 6.28 -9.27 -16.24
CA ARG A 148 7.64 -9.07 -16.76
C ARG A 148 7.86 -7.70 -17.42
N SER A 149 6.93 -6.76 -17.21
CA SER A 149 7.14 -5.37 -17.60
C SER A 149 8.12 -4.68 -16.65
N ALA A 150 8.73 -3.60 -17.13
CA ALA A 150 9.64 -2.77 -16.36
C ALA A 150 10.77 -3.56 -15.63
N PRO A 151 11.46 -4.51 -16.29
CA PRO A 151 12.46 -5.33 -15.63
C PRO A 151 13.74 -4.53 -15.39
N ASN A 152 14.37 -4.75 -14.24
CA ASN A 152 15.79 -4.44 -14.11
C ASN A 152 16.62 -5.32 -15.05
N ALA A 153 17.78 -4.83 -15.49
CA ALA A 153 18.67 -5.58 -16.37
C ALA A 153 19.14 -6.91 -15.74
N VAL A 154 19.32 -6.96 -14.41
CA VAL A 154 19.64 -8.18 -13.65
C VAL A 154 18.60 -9.30 -13.83
N CYS A 155 17.34 -8.96 -14.10
CA CYS A 155 16.27 -9.96 -14.31
C CYS A 155 16.45 -10.75 -15.63
N ARG A 156 17.28 -10.25 -16.55
CA ARG A 156 17.62 -10.94 -17.80
C ARG A 156 18.76 -11.95 -17.63
N THR A 157 19.47 -11.90 -16.50
CA THR A 157 20.57 -12.82 -16.22
C THR A 157 20.02 -14.22 -15.92
N PRO A 158 20.47 -15.28 -16.62
CA PRO A 158 20.02 -16.63 -16.35
C PRO A 158 20.38 -17.03 -14.92
N GLY A 159 19.42 -17.58 -14.18
CA GLY A 159 19.63 -18.02 -12.80
C GLY A 159 19.59 -16.90 -11.74
N TYR A 160 19.24 -15.65 -12.10
CA TYR A 160 19.17 -14.56 -11.09
C TYR A 160 18.24 -14.91 -9.93
N LYS A 161 17.07 -15.51 -10.21
CA LYS A 161 16.11 -15.90 -9.16
C LYS A 161 16.73 -16.89 -8.19
N ALA A 162 17.42 -17.91 -8.70
CA ALA A 162 18.08 -18.91 -7.87
C ALA A 162 19.20 -18.28 -7.03
N ALA A 163 19.99 -17.37 -7.61
CA ALA A 163 21.04 -16.66 -6.89
C ALA A 163 20.49 -15.75 -5.77
N VAL A 164 19.42 -15.00 -6.06
CA VAL A 164 18.75 -14.14 -5.08
C VAL A 164 18.14 -14.97 -3.95
N LEU A 165 17.46 -16.07 -4.27
CA LEU A 165 16.88 -16.97 -3.27
C LEU A 165 17.94 -17.71 -2.43
N ALA A 166 19.07 -18.07 -3.04
CA ALA A 166 20.19 -18.68 -2.32
C ALA A 166 20.86 -17.70 -1.35
N ALA A 167 20.95 -16.41 -1.74
CA ALA A 167 21.54 -15.38 -0.90
C ALA A 167 20.58 -14.84 0.17
N LEU A 168 19.26 -14.88 -0.07
CA LEU A 168 18.22 -14.35 0.81
C LEU A 168 17.26 -15.47 1.26
N PRO A 169 17.64 -16.28 2.26
CA PRO A 169 16.84 -17.43 2.68
C PRO A 169 15.49 -17.04 3.33
N ASN A 170 15.39 -15.83 3.89
CA ASN A 170 14.17 -15.33 4.55
C ASN A 170 13.14 -14.74 3.57
N LEU A 171 13.48 -14.63 2.28
CA LEU A 171 12.63 -14.02 1.27
C LEU A 171 11.45 -14.95 0.96
N THR A 172 10.23 -14.50 1.21
CA THR A 172 8.98 -15.25 0.94
C THR A 172 8.42 -14.93 -0.44
N ASN A 173 8.73 -13.75 -0.98
CA ASN A 173 8.17 -13.24 -2.24
C ASN A 173 9.27 -12.57 -3.07
N LEU A 174 9.48 -13.06 -4.29
CA LEU A 174 10.36 -12.47 -5.29
C LEU A 174 9.55 -12.17 -6.55
N ASP A 175 9.51 -10.91 -6.98
CA ASP A 175 8.81 -10.47 -8.21
C ASP A 175 7.32 -10.85 -8.28
N GLY A 176 6.69 -11.01 -7.12
CA GLY A 176 5.30 -11.45 -6.99
C GLY A 176 5.12 -12.96 -7.01
N GLU A 177 6.16 -13.73 -7.31
CA GLU A 177 6.18 -15.19 -7.13
C GLU A 177 6.56 -15.50 -5.67
N ARG A 178 5.81 -16.40 -5.03
CA ARG A 178 6.22 -16.89 -3.71
C ARG A 178 7.44 -17.78 -3.88
N SER A 179 8.46 -17.57 -3.05
CA SER A 179 9.68 -18.38 -3.09
C SER A 179 9.33 -19.84 -2.77
N PRO A 180 9.96 -20.83 -3.45
CA PRO A 180 9.68 -22.24 -3.22
C PRO A 180 9.94 -22.70 -1.77
N GLY A 181 10.79 -21.99 -1.03
CA GLY A 181 11.11 -22.29 0.37
C GLY A 181 10.02 -21.90 1.37
N SER A 182 9.01 -21.13 0.96
CA SER A 182 7.91 -20.71 1.85
C SER A 182 6.72 -21.67 1.84
N LEU A 183 6.65 -22.60 0.89
CA LEU A 183 5.59 -23.59 0.76
C LEU A 183 6.22 -24.86 0.19
N ASN A 184 6.62 -25.80 1.04
CA ASN A 184 6.78 -27.16 0.58
C ASN A 184 5.37 -27.69 0.31
N TYR A 185 4.87 -27.49 -0.91
CA TYR A 185 3.56 -28.00 -1.34
C TYR A 185 3.46 -29.51 -1.07
N ALA A 186 4.58 -30.23 -1.05
CA ALA A 186 4.63 -31.63 -0.65
C ALA A 186 4.39 -31.85 0.85
N GLU A 187 4.90 -30.98 1.74
CA GLU A 187 4.56 -31.03 3.18
C GLU A 187 3.12 -30.62 3.43
N LEU A 188 2.63 -29.58 2.75
CA LEU A 188 1.24 -29.13 2.91
C LEU A 188 0.25 -30.16 2.35
N ALA A 189 0.60 -30.80 1.22
CA ALA A 189 -0.15 -31.93 0.68
C ALA A 189 -0.04 -33.15 1.60
N ALA A 190 1.14 -33.45 2.16
CA ALA A 190 1.30 -34.53 3.12
C ALA A 190 0.56 -34.28 4.44
N GLU A 191 0.50 -33.05 4.93
CA GLU A 191 -0.31 -32.66 6.09
C GLU A 191 -1.80 -32.77 5.79
N PHE A 192 -2.23 -32.36 4.59
CA PHE A 192 -3.61 -32.50 4.16
C PHE A 192 -4.02 -33.95 3.94
N ASP A 193 -3.15 -34.77 3.34
CA ASP A 193 -3.35 -36.20 3.15
C ASP A 193 -3.29 -36.95 4.48
N ALA A 194 -2.41 -36.56 5.41
CA ALA A 194 -2.38 -37.07 6.78
C ALA A 194 -3.65 -36.68 7.55
N PHE A 195 -4.18 -35.47 7.36
CA PHE A 195 -5.46 -35.04 7.91
C PHE A 195 -6.64 -35.83 7.32
N ARG A 196 -6.63 -36.14 6.02
CA ARG A 196 -7.64 -37.02 5.39
C ARG A 196 -7.53 -38.47 5.88
N ALA A 197 -6.32 -38.96 6.12
CA ALA A 197 -6.06 -40.31 6.59
C ALA A 197 -6.38 -40.50 8.07
N ASN A 198 -6.22 -39.44 8.88
CA ASN A 198 -6.54 -39.45 10.31
C ASN A 198 -7.16 -38.11 10.72
N PRO A 199 -8.46 -37.90 10.46
CA PRO A 199 -9.13 -36.67 10.83
C PRO A 199 -9.10 -36.56 12.35
N THR A 200 -8.32 -35.61 12.86
CA THR A 200 -8.36 -35.27 14.27
C THR A 200 -9.79 -34.86 14.60
N ALA A 201 -10.38 -35.52 15.60
CA ALA A 201 -11.72 -35.19 16.07
C ALA A 201 -11.82 -33.67 16.26
N PRO A 202 -12.88 -33.02 15.72
CA PRO A 202 -13.00 -31.58 15.77
C PRO A 202 -12.81 -31.11 17.21
N LYS A 203 -11.90 -30.14 17.38
CA LYS A 203 -11.54 -29.58 18.68
C LYS A 203 -12.84 -29.16 19.39
N GLN A 204 -13.22 -29.86 20.46
CA GLN A 204 -14.42 -29.51 21.23
C GLN A 204 -14.17 -28.16 21.89
N TRP A 205 -14.76 -27.12 21.31
CA TRP A 205 -14.80 -25.82 21.93
C TRP A 205 -15.78 -25.90 23.10
N PRO A 206 -15.41 -25.52 24.33
CA PRO A 206 -16.40 -25.35 25.40
C PRO A 206 -17.27 -24.16 24.99
N LEU A 207 -18.39 -24.47 24.32
CA LEU A 207 -19.40 -23.49 23.99
C LEU A 207 -20.06 -23.04 25.31
N PRO A 208 -20.20 -21.74 25.56
CA PRO A 208 -20.97 -21.27 26.70
C PRO A 208 -22.39 -21.84 26.61
N GLU A 209 -22.95 -22.19 27.77
CA GLU A 209 -24.26 -22.83 27.91
C GLU A 209 -25.28 -22.11 27.03
N VAL A 210 -25.79 -22.85 26.05
CA VAL A 210 -26.52 -22.32 24.90
C VAL A 210 -27.68 -21.47 25.41
N ALA A 211 -27.66 -20.17 25.09
CA ALA A 211 -28.69 -19.25 25.53
C ALA A 211 -30.09 -19.76 25.09
N PRO A 212 -31.15 -19.61 25.92
CA PRO A 212 -32.44 -20.29 25.72
C PRO A 212 -33.10 -20.06 24.35
N TRP A 213 -32.72 -19.01 23.63
CA TRP A 213 -33.23 -18.65 22.31
C TRP A 213 -32.66 -19.50 21.15
N LEU A 214 -31.68 -20.36 21.40
CA LEU A 214 -31.11 -21.32 20.44
C LEU A 214 -31.69 -22.73 20.56
N ALA A 215 -32.59 -22.97 21.52
CA ALA A 215 -33.29 -24.25 21.66
C ALA A 215 -34.12 -24.55 20.39
N GLY A 216 -33.77 -25.63 19.68
CA GLY A 216 -34.45 -26.09 18.47
C GLY A 216 -33.82 -25.68 17.15
N VAL A 217 -32.69 -24.97 17.14
CA VAL A 217 -31.94 -24.66 15.91
C VAL A 217 -30.87 -25.73 15.71
N SER A 218 -31.05 -26.57 14.68
CA SER A 218 -30.04 -27.57 14.31
C SER A 218 -28.77 -26.88 13.81
N THR A 219 -27.62 -27.19 14.43
CA THR A 219 -26.30 -26.61 14.11
C THR A 219 -25.55 -27.38 13.02
N GLU A 220 -26.12 -28.46 12.50
CA GLU A 220 -25.60 -29.15 11.34
C GLU A 220 -25.99 -28.39 10.09
N VAL A 221 -25.01 -27.72 9.47
CA VAL A 221 -25.15 -27.20 8.11
C VAL A 221 -24.58 -28.26 7.18
N PRO A 222 -25.40 -29.02 6.43
CA PRO A 222 -24.88 -29.88 5.38
C PRO A 222 -24.26 -28.98 4.31
N MET A 223 -23.04 -29.29 3.91
CA MET A 223 -22.42 -28.70 2.73
C MET A 223 -23.24 -29.12 1.50
N GLY A 224 -24.14 -28.24 1.05
CA GLY A 224 -24.89 -28.40 -0.19
C GLY A 224 -26.40 -28.15 -0.04
N GLY A 225 -26.86 -27.00 -0.56
CA GLY A 225 -28.17 -26.81 -1.21
C GLY A 225 -29.42 -27.21 -0.44
N GLY A 226 -29.37 -27.30 0.88
CA GLY A 226 -30.46 -27.78 1.72
C GLY A 226 -31.47 -26.69 2.14
N PRO A 227 -32.61 -27.07 2.73
CA PRO A 227 -33.69 -26.15 3.15
C PRO A 227 -33.26 -25.04 4.15
N GLY A 228 -32.11 -25.18 4.80
CA GLY A 228 -31.50 -24.13 5.63
C GLY A 228 -30.97 -22.94 4.83
N GLU A 229 -30.52 -23.15 3.59
CA GLU A 229 -30.04 -22.08 2.70
C GLU A 229 -31.21 -21.22 2.20
N ALA A 230 -32.36 -21.84 1.92
CA ALA A 230 -33.60 -21.13 1.60
C ALA A 230 -34.11 -20.30 2.79
N ALA A 231 -34.02 -20.82 4.02
CA ALA A 231 -34.38 -20.07 5.23
C ALA A 231 -33.43 -18.90 5.49
N LEU A 232 -32.14 -19.06 5.21
CA LEU A 232 -31.13 -18.00 5.34
C LEU A 232 -31.31 -16.93 4.26
N GLN A 233 -31.59 -17.31 3.01
CA GLN A 233 -31.94 -16.39 1.92
C GLN A 233 -33.23 -15.63 2.21
N GLN A 234 -34.25 -16.28 2.78
CA GLN A 234 -35.49 -15.62 3.18
C GLN A 234 -35.26 -14.60 4.30
N LYS A 235 -34.40 -14.91 5.27
CA LYS A 235 -34.00 -13.95 6.31
C LYS A 235 -33.20 -12.79 5.73
N HIS A 236 -32.26 -13.07 4.83
CA HIS A 236 -31.47 -12.05 4.13
C HIS A 236 -32.37 -11.11 3.32
N ALA A 237 -33.35 -11.64 2.58
CA ALA A 237 -34.31 -10.84 1.81
C ALA A 237 -35.17 -9.91 2.70
N LYS A 238 -35.56 -10.37 3.90
CA LYS A 238 -36.29 -9.52 4.86
C LYS A 238 -35.42 -8.38 5.37
N VAL A 239 -34.14 -8.63 5.65
CA VAL A 239 -33.20 -7.59 6.12
C VAL A 239 -32.98 -6.54 5.03
N VAL A 240 -32.77 -6.96 3.78
CA VAL A 240 -32.60 -6.03 2.64
C VAL A 240 -33.82 -5.13 2.49
N LYS A 241 -35.04 -5.68 2.60
CA LYS A 241 -36.27 -4.89 2.49
C LYS A 241 -36.39 -3.82 3.58
N VAL A 242 -35.97 -4.14 4.82
CA VAL A 242 -35.96 -3.16 5.92
C VAL A 242 -34.92 -2.07 5.68
N ILE A 243 -33.77 -2.40 5.09
CA ILE A 243 -32.76 -1.40 4.72
C ILE A 243 -33.31 -0.44 3.66
N ASP A 244 -33.98 -0.97 2.62
CA ASP A 244 -34.61 -0.14 1.58
C ASP A 244 -35.70 0.79 2.15
N GLU A 245 -36.52 0.30 3.09
CA GLU A 245 -37.53 1.10 3.78
C GLU A 245 -36.90 2.22 4.63
N CYS A 246 -35.81 1.92 5.33
CA CYS A 246 -35.04 2.92 6.07
C CYS A 246 -34.43 3.98 5.15
N GLU A 247 -33.86 3.59 4.01
CA GLU A 247 -33.30 4.53 3.03
C GLU A 247 -34.37 5.44 2.43
N MET A 248 -35.58 4.90 2.15
CA MET A 248 -36.70 5.72 1.71
C MET A 248 -37.14 6.73 2.77
N LEU A 249 -37.23 6.33 4.04
CA LEU A 249 -37.58 7.24 5.14
C LEU A 249 -36.55 8.37 5.30
N VAL A 250 -35.25 8.06 5.17
CA VAL A 250 -34.18 9.06 5.23
C VAL A 250 -34.30 10.08 4.08
N ARG A 251 -34.65 9.63 2.86
CA ARG A 251 -34.89 10.54 1.73
C ARG A 251 -36.09 11.45 1.96
N VAL A 252 -37.21 10.91 2.43
CA VAL A 252 -38.43 11.69 2.71
C VAL A 252 -38.17 12.74 3.80
N LEU A 253 -37.48 12.36 4.87
CA LEU A 253 -37.06 13.29 5.93
C LEU A 253 -36.15 14.39 5.39
N GLY A 254 -35.19 14.04 4.53
CA GLY A 254 -34.32 15.02 3.86
C GLY A 254 -35.11 16.04 3.02
N ASP A 255 -36.10 15.58 2.28
CA ASP A 255 -36.95 16.45 1.45
C ASP A 255 -37.84 17.38 2.29
N GLU A 256 -38.39 16.90 3.41
CA GLU A 256 -39.17 17.74 4.33
C GLU A 256 -38.31 18.78 5.04
N ILE A 257 -37.11 18.41 5.50
CA ILE A 257 -36.13 19.35 6.08
C ILE A 257 -35.76 20.42 5.05
N GLY A 258 -35.54 20.03 3.79
CA GLY A 258 -35.26 20.97 2.70
C GLY A 258 -36.42 21.92 2.39
N LYS A 259 -37.68 21.44 2.44
CA LYS A 259 -38.88 22.29 2.30
C LYS A 259 -39.00 23.28 3.45
N PHE A 260 -38.76 22.83 4.69
CA PHE A 260 -38.82 23.68 5.87
C PHE A 260 -37.73 24.76 5.85
N GLY A 261 -36.51 24.41 5.42
CA GLY A 261 -35.41 25.37 5.21
C GLY A 261 -35.78 26.46 4.21
N ARG A 262 -36.36 26.09 3.06
CA ARG A 262 -36.83 27.07 2.05
C ARG A 262 -37.95 27.98 2.57
N GLN A 263 -38.88 27.46 3.38
CA GLN A 263 -39.93 28.28 4.01
C GLN A 263 -39.37 29.28 5.03
N MET A 264 -38.35 28.89 5.79
CA MET A 264 -37.68 29.77 6.75
C MET A 264 -36.85 30.87 6.06
N GLU A 265 -36.15 30.53 4.98
CA GLU A 265 -35.45 31.50 4.12
C GLU A 265 -36.43 32.51 3.50
N ALA A 266 -37.57 32.03 2.98
CA ALA A 266 -38.61 32.90 2.43
C ALA A 266 -39.25 33.82 3.48
N LYS A 267 -39.44 33.36 4.72
CA LYS A 267 -39.91 34.21 5.83
C LYS A 267 -38.87 35.24 6.28
N LYS A 268 -37.58 34.92 6.23
CA LYS A 268 -36.50 35.88 6.50
C LYS A 268 -36.38 36.95 5.41
N ALA A 269 -36.65 36.62 4.15
CA ALA A 269 -36.61 37.57 3.04
C ALA A 269 -37.82 38.53 3.00
N ALA A 270 -38.91 38.20 3.73
CA ALA A 270 -40.14 38.98 3.78
C ALA A 270 -40.28 39.86 5.05
N ALA A 271 -39.31 39.80 5.96
CA ALA A 271 -39.22 40.60 7.19
C ALA A 271 -38.10 41.64 7.07
#